data_AF-A0A2N6AG80-F1
#
_entry.id   AF-A0A2N6AG80-F1
#
_cell.length_a   1.000
_cell.length_b   1.000
_cell.length_c   1.000
_cell.angle_alpha   90.00
_cell.angle_beta   90.00
_cell.angle_gamma   90.00
#
_symmetry.space_group_name_H-M   'P 1'
#
loop_
_entity.id
_entity.type
_entity.pdbx_description
1 polymer ?
#
loop_
_entity_poly.entity_id
_entity_poly.type
_entity_poly.pdbx_seq_one_letter_code
_entity_poly.pdbx_strand_id
1 'polypeptide(L)'
;MWLCIQQKNMSVHCPDGLVLAATLPRESAGDVLISQNNATLDQLPHGALVGTCSLRRHALLKHLRPDLKIGHLRGNVQTRLNKILSGAFDATVLAAAGLRRLGYGEDFGFRLDQEVFIPSAGQGVIALVMKPDSPVVSMVRDVNHVQTWQCFKAEQFVLKLLGASCQMPVGAYARLDGSTLSLKAMMANETLSHTVFADNSGIDFEGVAEKTAHDLRAKLKNT
;
A
#
# COMPACT_ATOMS: atom_id res chain seq x y z
N MET A 1 3.73 29.94 -4.66
CA MET A 1 4.53 28.70 -4.74
C MET A 1 3.82 27.67 -3.86
N TRP A 2 3.17 26.67 -4.46
CA TRP A 2 2.48 25.62 -3.69
C TRP A 2 3.21 24.31 -3.97
N LEU A 3 4.07 23.90 -3.03
CA LEU A 3 4.63 22.56 -2.98
C LEU A 3 3.86 21.82 -1.90
N CYS A 4 3.20 20.72 -2.26
CA CYS A 4 2.53 19.87 -1.29
C CYS A 4 3.25 18.53 -1.19
N ILE A 5 3.47 18.09 0.05
CA ILE A 5 4.07 16.78 0.36
C ILE A 5 2.92 15.83 0.68
N GLN A 6 2.71 14.83 -0.16
CA GLN A 6 1.62 13.87 0.00
C GLN A 6 2.17 12.48 0.38
N GLN A 7 1.57 11.88 1.42
CA GLN A 7 1.80 10.49 1.82
C GLN A 7 0.51 9.69 1.65
N LYS A 8 0.56 8.58 0.90
CA LYS A 8 -0.45 7.50 0.78
C LYS A 8 -1.87 7.90 0.32
N ASN A 9 -2.28 9.15 0.43
CA ASN A 9 -3.58 9.69 0.04
C ASN A 9 -3.50 10.48 -1.26
N MET A 10 -2.58 10.12 -2.16
CA MET A 10 -2.77 10.55 -3.54
C MET A 10 -4.01 9.80 -4.01
N SER A 11 -5.11 10.53 -4.21
CA SER A 11 -6.14 10.08 -5.12
C SER A 11 -5.44 9.64 -6.41
N VAL A 12 -5.97 8.60 -7.05
CA VAL A 12 -5.48 8.10 -8.35
C VAL A 12 -5.28 9.23 -9.38
N HIS A 13 -5.98 10.35 -9.16
CA HIS A 13 -5.81 11.60 -9.86
C HIS A 13 -5.05 12.62 -9.00
N CYS A 14 -3.99 13.21 -9.58
CA CYS A 14 -3.45 14.47 -9.09
C CYS A 14 -4.55 15.55 -9.26
N PRO A 15 -4.77 16.43 -8.28
CA PRO A 15 -5.75 17.50 -8.41
C PRO A 15 -5.50 18.36 -9.66
N ASP A 16 -6.57 18.90 -10.25
CA ASP A 16 -6.47 19.73 -11.45
C ASP A 16 -5.50 20.90 -11.25
N GLY A 17 -4.63 21.10 -12.24
CA GLY A 17 -3.60 22.14 -12.21
C GLY A 17 -2.35 21.78 -11.39
N LEU A 18 -2.26 20.56 -10.85
CA LEU A 18 -1.05 20.02 -10.20
C LEU A 18 -0.47 18.82 -10.97
N VAL A 19 0.82 18.62 -10.80
CA VAL A 19 1.57 17.48 -11.35
C VAL A 19 2.43 16.84 -10.28
N LEU A 20 2.62 15.52 -10.40
CA LEU A 20 3.65 14.80 -9.66
C LEU A 20 5.02 15.23 -10.19
N ALA A 21 5.77 15.99 -9.40
CA ALA A 21 7.03 16.57 -9.83
C ALA A 21 8.26 15.76 -9.42
N ALA A 22 8.23 15.14 -8.23
CA ALA A 22 9.30 14.27 -7.77
C ALA A 22 8.81 13.27 -6.73
N THR A 23 9.60 12.22 -6.51
CA THR A 23 9.47 11.35 -5.34
C THR A 23 10.81 11.24 -4.63
N LEU A 24 10.79 11.18 -3.29
CA LEU A 24 11.98 10.81 -2.52
C LEU A 24 12.22 9.29 -2.60
N PRO A 25 13.41 8.79 -2.20
CA PRO A 25 13.63 7.36 -2.04
C PRO A 25 12.53 6.72 -1.19
N ARG A 26 11.99 5.61 -1.69
CA ARG A 26 10.88 4.89 -1.04
C ARG A 26 11.35 4.28 0.28
N GLU A 27 10.64 4.61 1.35
CA GLU A 27 10.74 3.86 2.61
C GLU A 27 9.96 2.54 2.49
N SER A 28 10.14 1.59 3.41
CA SER A 28 9.49 0.28 3.38
C SER A 28 8.02 0.32 2.95
N ALA A 29 7.73 -0.36 1.83
CA ALA A 29 6.39 -0.49 1.29
C ALA A 29 5.52 -1.46 2.12
N GLY A 30 6.14 -2.29 2.96
CA GLY A 30 5.47 -3.36 3.68
C GLY A 30 4.53 -2.93 4.79
N ASP A 31 3.73 -3.89 5.21
CA ASP A 31 2.88 -3.80 6.39
C ASP A 31 3.51 -4.59 7.54
N VAL A 32 3.21 -4.18 8.76
CA VAL A 32 3.69 -4.81 9.99
C VAL A 32 2.47 -5.18 10.83
N LEU A 33 2.42 -6.44 11.25
CA LEU A 33 1.49 -6.94 12.24
C LEU A 33 2.03 -6.63 13.64
N ILE A 34 1.20 -6.02 14.47
CA ILE A 34 1.56 -5.64 15.84
C ILE A 34 0.57 -6.33 16.77
N SER A 35 1.10 -7.12 17.70
CA SER A 35 0.37 -7.81 18.75
C SER A 35 1.10 -7.61 20.09
N GLN A 36 0.44 -7.89 21.21
CA GLN A 36 1.06 -7.71 22.54
C GLN A 36 2.35 -8.53 22.72
N ASN A 37 2.38 -9.75 22.17
CA ASN A 37 3.47 -10.70 22.36
C ASN A 37 4.41 -10.79 21.16
N ASN A 38 4.36 -9.82 20.24
CA ASN A 38 5.12 -9.84 18.98
C ASN A 38 4.92 -11.14 18.16
N ALA A 39 3.71 -11.70 18.23
CA ALA A 39 3.33 -12.91 17.51
C ALA A 39 3.33 -12.68 15.99
N THR A 40 3.73 -13.71 15.24
CA THR A 40 3.53 -13.77 13.80
C THR A 40 2.05 -13.94 13.46
N LEU A 41 1.69 -13.79 12.17
CA LEU A 41 0.31 -13.98 11.72
C LEU A 41 -0.22 -15.39 12.05
N ASP A 42 0.62 -16.42 11.89
CA ASP A 42 0.25 -17.81 12.14
C ASP A 42 0.15 -18.14 13.63
N GLN A 43 0.90 -17.41 14.46
CA GLN A 43 0.88 -17.56 15.92
C GLN A 43 -0.33 -16.89 16.59
N LEU A 44 -1.14 -16.11 15.85
CA LEU A 44 -2.36 -15.55 16.41
C LEU A 44 -3.37 -16.67 16.78
N PRO A 45 -4.02 -16.58 17.97
CA PRO A 45 -5.04 -17.53 18.38
C PRO A 45 -6.15 -17.70 17.34
N HIS A 46 -6.77 -18.88 17.32
CA HIS A 46 -7.93 -19.11 16.46
C HIS A 46 -9.05 -18.10 16.76
N GLY A 47 -9.55 -17.43 15.73
CA GLY A 47 -10.60 -16.43 15.91
C GLY A 47 -10.15 -15.10 16.52
N ALA A 48 -8.83 -14.82 16.55
CA ALA A 48 -8.28 -13.55 17.05
C ALA A 48 -8.90 -12.32 16.36
N LEU A 49 -9.10 -11.26 17.14
CA LEU A 49 -9.65 -9.97 16.73
C LEU A 49 -8.54 -9.03 16.25
N VAL A 50 -8.46 -8.83 14.94
CA VAL A 50 -7.49 -7.94 14.30
C VAL A 50 -8.12 -6.60 13.93
N GLY A 51 -7.52 -5.51 14.39
CA GLY A 51 -7.99 -4.14 14.17
C GLY A 51 -7.46 -3.52 12.87
N THR A 52 -8.34 -3.23 11.91
CA THR A 52 -8.00 -2.44 10.71
C THR A 52 -9.25 -1.79 10.11
N CYS A 53 -9.10 -0.62 9.48
CA CYS A 53 -10.14 -0.01 8.63
C CYS A 53 -9.79 -0.06 7.14
N SER A 54 -8.66 -0.67 6.77
CA SER A 54 -8.27 -0.85 5.38
C SER A 54 -8.93 -2.12 4.84
N LEU A 55 -9.78 -1.96 3.82
CA LEU A 55 -10.45 -3.08 3.16
C LEU A 55 -9.44 -4.00 2.43
N ARG A 56 -8.35 -3.43 1.88
CA ARG A 56 -7.21 -4.20 1.38
C ARG A 56 -6.63 -5.14 2.44
N ARG A 57 -6.29 -4.59 3.61
CA ARG A 57 -5.72 -5.38 4.71
C ARG A 57 -6.72 -6.41 5.24
N HIS A 58 -8.00 -6.04 5.32
CA HIS A 58 -9.07 -6.97 5.70
C HIS A 58 -9.08 -8.17 4.75
N ALA A 59 -9.20 -7.92 3.44
CA ALA A 59 -9.25 -8.97 2.43
C ALA A 59 -8.02 -9.89 2.49
N LEU A 60 -6.81 -9.33 2.58
CA LEU A 60 -5.58 -10.13 2.70
C LEU A 60 -5.53 -10.95 3.99
N LEU A 61 -5.92 -10.37 5.12
CA LEU A 61 -5.97 -11.11 6.39
C LEU A 61 -6.96 -12.28 6.31
N LYS A 62 -8.15 -12.07 5.73
CA LYS A 62 -9.16 -13.13 5.59
C LYS A 62 -8.79 -14.16 4.54
N HIS A 63 -8.06 -13.77 3.50
CA HIS A 63 -7.51 -14.70 2.52
C HIS A 63 -6.48 -15.64 3.15
N LEU A 64 -5.57 -15.11 3.98
CA LEU A 64 -4.52 -15.89 4.63
C LEU A 64 -5.00 -16.68 5.84
N ARG A 65 -5.91 -16.10 6.64
CA ARG A 65 -6.45 -16.66 7.87
C ARG A 65 -7.96 -16.41 7.95
N PRO A 66 -8.79 -17.25 7.31
CA PRO A 66 -10.24 -17.08 7.25
C PRO A 66 -10.93 -17.03 8.63
N ASP A 67 -10.33 -17.62 9.66
CA ASP A 67 -10.84 -17.66 11.02
C ASP A 67 -10.78 -16.31 11.75
N LEU A 68 -9.89 -15.39 11.35
CA LEU A 68 -9.72 -14.11 12.04
C LEU A 68 -11.01 -13.28 12.04
N LYS A 69 -11.26 -12.62 13.16
CA LYS A 69 -12.30 -11.59 13.28
C LYS A 69 -11.67 -10.24 12.97
N ILE A 70 -12.29 -9.46 12.09
CA ILE A 70 -11.79 -8.12 11.74
C ILE A 70 -12.67 -7.07 12.39
N GLY A 71 -12.09 -6.21 13.22
CA GLY A 71 -12.79 -5.11 13.87
C GLY A 71 -12.28 -3.74 13.41
N HIS A 72 -13.16 -2.74 13.47
CA HIS A 72 -12.83 -1.39 13.06
C HIS A 72 -11.94 -0.68 14.09
N LEU A 73 -10.70 -0.42 13.69
CA LEU A 73 -9.73 0.32 14.50
C LEU A 73 -9.30 1.63 13.80
N ARG A 74 -9.75 2.76 14.34
CA ARG A 74 -9.40 4.13 13.92
C ARG A 74 -8.53 4.84 14.97
N GLY A 75 -7.98 5.99 14.58
CA GLY A 75 -7.07 6.80 15.40
C GLY A 75 -5.69 6.94 14.75
N ASN A 76 -4.83 7.76 15.35
CA ASN A 76 -3.41 7.83 14.97
C ASN A 76 -2.67 6.55 15.42
N VAL A 77 -1.38 6.42 15.10
CA VAL A 77 -0.59 5.23 15.46
C VAL A 77 -0.64 4.98 16.98
N GLN A 78 -0.41 6.00 17.80
CA GLN A 78 -0.37 5.84 19.26
C GLN A 78 -1.69 5.31 19.84
N THR A 79 -2.83 5.88 19.44
CA THR A 79 -4.15 5.42 19.91
C THR A 79 -4.41 3.96 19.53
N ARG A 80 -3.94 3.53 18.37
CA ARG A 80 -4.09 2.13 17.93
C ARG A 80 -3.20 1.19 18.74
N LEU A 81 -1.94 1.56 18.98
CA LEU A 81 -1.03 0.78 19.81
C LEU A 81 -1.56 0.62 21.24
N ASN A 82 -2.09 1.70 21.83
CA ASN A 82 -2.69 1.63 23.17
C ASN A 82 -3.87 0.65 23.23
N LYS A 83 -4.66 0.51 22.17
CA LYS A 83 -5.76 -0.47 22.11
C LYS A 83 -5.26 -1.91 21.98
N ILE A 84 -4.08 -2.13 21.38
CA ILE A 84 -3.43 -3.45 21.42
C ILE A 84 -2.97 -3.72 22.85
N LEU A 85 -2.26 -2.77 23.47
CA LEU A 85 -1.75 -2.92 24.85
C LEU A 85 -2.87 -3.12 25.89
N SER A 86 -4.04 -2.51 25.71
CA SER A 86 -5.18 -2.68 26.60
C SER A 86 -5.96 -3.98 26.38
N GLY A 87 -5.60 -4.79 25.37
CA GLY A 87 -6.30 -6.03 25.02
C GLY A 87 -7.65 -5.81 24.32
N ALA A 88 -7.93 -4.61 23.81
CA ALA A 88 -9.16 -4.35 23.06
C ALA A 88 -9.16 -5.02 21.67
N PHE A 89 -7.96 -5.32 21.16
CA PHE A 89 -7.71 -6.09 19.94
C PHE A 89 -6.48 -6.97 20.19
N ASP A 90 -6.47 -8.17 19.61
CA ASP A 90 -5.34 -9.10 19.71
C ASP A 90 -4.16 -8.64 18.85
N ALA A 91 -4.46 -8.00 17.70
CA ALA A 91 -3.45 -7.42 16.83
C ALA A 91 -3.98 -6.25 15.98
N THR A 92 -3.08 -5.49 15.37
CA THR A 92 -3.39 -4.53 14.30
C THR A 92 -2.31 -4.58 13.23
N VAL A 93 -2.63 -4.09 12.03
CA VAL A 93 -1.67 -3.98 10.93
C VAL A 93 -1.45 -2.52 10.59
N LEU A 94 -0.19 -2.07 10.64
CA LEU A 94 0.25 -0.70 10.32
C LEU A 94 1.28 -0.70 9.18
N ALA A 95 1.48 0.45 8.55
CA ALA A 95 2.50 0.57 7.49
C ALA A 95 3.89 0.69 8.14
N ALA A 96 4.86 -0.09 7.68
CA ALA A 96 6.23 -0.07 8.19
C ALA A 96 6.85 1.33 8.12
N ALA A 97 6.70 2.01 6.98
CA ALA A 97 7.21 3.37 6.79
C ALA A 97 6.65 4.38 7.81
N GLY A 98 5.38 4.25 8.21
CA GLY A 98 4.77 5.14 9.19
C GLY A 98 5.37 4.96 10.59
N LEU A 99 5.67 3.71 10.96
CA LEU A 99 6.32 3.38 12.24
C LEU A 99 7.77 3.89 12.27
N ARG A 100 8.55 3.59 11.22
CA ARG A 100 9.95 4.04 11.11
C ARG A 100 10.10 5.56 11.21
N ARG A 101 9.22 6.31 10.52
CA ARG A 101 9.20 7.78 10.57
C ARG A 101 8.86 8.35 11.94
N LEU A 102 8.15 7.59 12.77
CA LEU A 102 7.82 7.95 14.15
C LEU A 102 8.88 7.49 15.16
N GLY A 103 10.01 6.92 14.69
CA GLY A 103 11.10 6.48 15.56
C GLY A 103 10.95 5.06 16.12
N TYR A 104 9.94 4.30 15.67
CA TYR A 104 9.85 2.88 16.02
C TYR A 104 10.92 2.09 15.25
N GLY A 105 11.60 1.18 15.96
CA GLY A 105 12.68 0.37 15.40
C GLY A 105 12.23 -0.58 14.29
N GLU A 106 13.21 -1.10 13.55
CA GLU A 106 13.01 -2.05 12.45
C GLU A 106 12.32 -3.36 12.86
N ASP A 107 12.53 -3.78 14.10
CA ASP A 107 12.01 -5.02 14.69
C ASP A 107 10.70 -4.80 15.47
N PHE A 108 10.11 -3.61 15.38
CA PHE A 108 8.86 -3.30 16.07
C PHE A 108 7.67 -3.95 15.35
N GLY A 109 7.27 -5.13 15.82
CA GLY A 109 6.19 -5.92 15.23
C GLY A 109 6.71 -6.94 14.21
N PHE A 110 5.81 -7.81 13.76
CA PHE A 110 6.10 -8.84 12.76
C PHE A 110 5.91 -8.29 11.33
N ARG A 111 6.96 -8.33 10.52
CA ARG A 111 6.91 -7.87 9.12
C ARG A 111 6.15 -8.87 8.26
N LEU A 112 5.15 -8.38 7.53
CA LEU A 112 4.42 -9.19 6.56
C LEU A 112 5.17 -9.14 5.21
N ASP A 113 5.31 -10.31 4.58
CA ASP A 113 5.93 -10.43 3.25
C ASP A 113 5.11 -9.61 2.23
N GLN A 114 5.78 -8.73 1.49
CA GLN A 114 5.18 -7.81 0.54
C GLN A 114 4.71 -8.52 -0.74
N GLU A 115 5.23 -9.73 -0.99
CA GLU A 115 4.80 -10.58 -2.10
C GLU A 115 3.46 -11.25 -1.84
N VAL A 116 3.14 -11.50 -0.56
CA VAL A 116 1.95 -12.20 -0.10
C VAL A 116 0.91 -11.20 0.42
N PHE A 117 1.34 -10.28 1.28
CA PHE A 117 0.53 -9.21 1.83
C PHE A 117 0.72 -7.92 1.04
N ILE A 118 0.24 -7.93 -0.22
CA ILE A 118 0.52 -6.89 -1.21
C ILE A 118 0.20 -5.48 -0.68
N PRO A 119 1.19 -4.56 -0.65
CA PRO A 119 1.02 -3.18 -0.22
C PRO A 119 -0.06 -2.38 -0.95
N SER A 120 -0.44 -1.26 -0.34
CA SER A 120 -1.15 -0.20 -1.06
C SER A 120 -0.22 0.44 -2.07
N ALA A 121 -0.74 0.82 -3.25
CA ALA A 121 -0.01 1.66 -4.20
C ALA A 121 0.57 2.90 -3.48
N GLY A 122 1.85 3.19 -3.73
CA GLY A 122 2.57 4.30 -3.12
C GLY A 122 2.85 4.18 -1.62
N GLN A 123 2.59 3.04 -0.97
CA GLN A 123 2.93 2.88 0.44
C GLN A 123 4.45 3.05 0.62
N GLY A 124 4.86 3.89 1.56
CA GLY A 124 6.26 4.24 1.80
C GLY A 124 6.80 5.39 0.94
N VAL A 125 6.07 5.81 -0.10
CA VAL A 125 6.49 6.93 -0.97
C VAL A 125 6.17 8.27 -0.34
N ILE A 126 7.07 9.24 -0.49
CA ILE A 126 6.82 10.66 -0.30
C ILE A 126 6.88 11.31 -1.67
N ALA A 127 5.76 11.90 -2.09
CA ALA A 127 5.61 12.55 -3.39
C ALA A 127 5.52 14.07 -3.23
N LEU A 128 6.21 14.78 -4.12
CA LEU A 128 6.16 16.22 -4.27
C LEU A 128 5.21 16.54 -5.42
N VAL A 129 4.16 17.31 -5.14
CA VAL A 129 3.24 17.81 -6.16
C VAL A 129 3.30 19.34 -6.23
N MET A 130 3.23 19.88 -7.44
CA MET A 130 3.32 21.32 -7.67
C MET A 130 2.57 21.72 -8.95
N LYS A 131 2.45 23.02 -9.21
CA LYS A 131 1.98 23.53 -10.51
C LYS A 131 3.03 23.28 -11.60
N PRO A 132 2.64 22.96 -12.85
CA PRO A 132 3.58 22.76 -13.96
C PRO A 132 4.62 23.88 -14.11
N ASP A 133 4.17 25.14 -14.04
CA ASP A 133 5.00 26.33 -14.28
C ASP A 133 5.61 26.90 -12.99
N SER A 134 5.77 26.06 -11.97
CA SER A 134 6.34 26.49 -10.69
C SER A 134 7.82 26.88 -10.87
N PRO A 135 8.27 28.04 -10.36
CA PRO A 135 9.66 28.50 -10.51
C PRO A 135 10.67 27.60 -9.77
N VAL A 136 10.21 26.68 -8.92
CA VAL A 136 11.06 25.71 -8.20
C VAL A 136 11.20 24.37 -8.91
N VAL A 137 10.72 24.23 -10.16
CA VAL A 137 10.81 22.97 -10.92
C VAL A 137 12.25 22.43 -11.01
N SER A 138 13.24 23.31 -11.16
CA SER A 138 14.66 22.93 -11.22
C SER A 138 15.11 22.29 -9.91
N MET A 139 14.81 22.92 -8.77
CA MET A 139 15.17 22.40 -7.43
C MET A 139 14.51 21.06 -7.13
N VAL A 140 13.28 20.86 -7.61
CA VAL A 140 12.52 19.62 -7.38
C VAL A 140 13.08 18.44 -8.19
N ARG A 141 13.70 18.70 -9.35
CA ARG A 141 14.35 17.64 -10.15
C ARG A 141 15.50 16.98 -9.41
N ASP A 142 16.29 17.76 -8.67
CA ASP A 142 17.49 17.26 -7.99
C ASP A 142 17.17 16.29 -6.83
N VAL A 143 15.97 16.41 -6.24
CA VAL A 143 15.52 15.51 -5.16
C VAL A 143 14.75 14.29 -5.68
N ASN A 144 14.57 14.17 -6.99
CA ASN A 144 13.79 13.08 -7.57
C ASN A 144 14.55 11.76 -7.60
N HIS A 145 14.06 10.79 -6.86
CA HIS A 145 14.47 9.41 -6.96
C HIS A 145 13.69 8.69 -8.07
N VAL A 146 14.32 8.61 -9.25
CA VAL A 146 13.71 8.12 -10.51
C VAL A 146 13.10 6.73 -10.37
N GLN A 147 13.80 5.79 -9.72
CA GLN A 147 13.32 4.42 -9.55
C GLN A 147 12.01 4.38 -8.74
N THR A 148 11.93 5.17 -7.65
CA THR A 148 10.68 5.26 -6.87
C THR A 148 9.56 5.87 -7.67
N TRP A 149 9.85 6.92 -8.45
CA TRP A 149 8.87 7.58 -9.29
C TRP A 149 8.27 6.61 -10.32
N GLN A 150 9.11 5.82 -10.98
CA GLN A 150 8.70 4.83 -11.98
C GLN A 150 7.81 3.73 -11.38
N CYS A 151 8.25 3.10 -10.28
CA CYS A 151 7.45 2.09 -9.58
C CYS A 151 6.12 2.67 -9.11
N PHE A 152 6.15 3.86 -8.50
CA PHE A 152 4.94 4.50 -7.99
C PHE A 152 3.95 4.84 -9.11
N LYS A 153 4.44 5.31 -10.27
CA LYS A 153 3.60 5.59 -11.44
C LYS A 153 2.92 4.34 -11.97
N ALA A 154 3.63 3.21 -12.08
CA ALA A 154 3.05 1.95 -12.52
C ALA A 154 1.96 1.45 -11.54
N GLU A 155 2.22 1.53 -10.23
CA GLU A 155 1.23 1.18 -9.19
C GLU A 155 -0.02 2.04 -9.27
N GLN A 156 0.14 3.36 -9.45
CA GLN A 156 -1.00 4.29 -9.63
C GLN A 156 -1.76 4.02 -10.92
N PHE A 157 -1.07 3.61 -11.98
CA PHE A 157 -1.71 3.33 -13.25
C PHE A 157 -2.60 2.08 -13.17
N VAL A 158 -2.20 1.04 -12.43
CA VAL A 158 -3.09 -0.09 -12.12
C VAL A 158 -4.37 0.37 -11.42
N LEU A 159 -4.25 1.23 -10.40
CA LEU A 159 -5.43 1.77 -9.71
C LEU A 159 -6.34 2.57 -10.65
N LYS A 160 -5.75 3.40 -11.51
CA LYS A 160 -6.46 4.17 -12.53
C LYS A 160 -7.23 3.27 -13.48
N LEU A 161 -6.57 2.27 -14.03
CA LEU A 161 -7.18 1.35 -14.97
C LEU A 161 -8.34 0.59 -14.33
N LEU A 162 -8.22 0.19 -13.06
CA LEU A 162 -9.26 -0.48 -12.29
C LEU A 162 -10.42 0.44 -11.86
N GLY A 163 -10.30 1.76 -12.02
CA GLY A 163 -11.25 2.73 -11.46
C GLY A 163 -11.23 2.76 -9.93
N ALA A 164 -10.08 2.43 -9.33
CA ALA A 164 -9.99 2.21 -7.90
C ALA A 164 -10.05 3.50 -7.08
N SER A 165 -10.88 3.49 -6.02
CA SER A 165 -10.87 4.51 -4.99
C SER A 165 -10.08 4.06 -3.76
N CYS A 166 -9.78 4.97 -2.84
CA CYS A 166 -9.13 4.64 -1.56
C CYS A 166 -9.97 3.71 -0.67
N GLN A 167 -11.26 3.51 -1.02
CA GLN A 167 -12.19 2.64 -0.34
C GLN A 167 -12.34 1.28 -1.04
N MET A 168 -11.57 0.99 -2.08
CA MET A 168 -11.58 -0.34 -2.69
C MET A 168 -10.48 -1.24 -2.10
N PRO A 169 -10.73 -2.56 -1.98
CA PRO A 169 -9.77 -3.52 -1.46
C PRO A 169 -8.72 -3.88 -2.54
N VAL A 170 -7.94 -2.90 -2.97
CA VAL A 170 -6.92 -3.04 -4.02
C VAL A 170 -5.54 -2.75 -3.44
N GLY A 171 -4.57 -3.57 -3.82
CA GLY A 171 -3.14 -3.38 -3.56
C GLY A 171 -2.36 -3.46 -4.86
N ALA A 172 -1.28 -2.70 -4.96
CA ALA A 172 -0.35 -2.74 -6.08
C ALA A 172 1.05 -2.41 -5.56
N TYR A 173 2.02 -3.24 -5.93
CA TYR A 173 3.40 -3.11 -5.52
C TYR A 173 4.31 -3.43 -6.68
N ALA A 174 5.13 -2.45 -7.04
CA ALA A 174 6.11 -2.55 -8.11
C ALA A 174 7.54 -2.46 -7.57
N ARG A 175 8.41 -3.27 -8.15
CA ARG A 175 9.87 -3.20 -8.00
C ARG A 175 10.51 -3.05 -9.36
N LEU A 176 11.64 -2.36 -9.41
CA LEU A 176 12.45 -2.23 -10.60
C LEU A 176 13.81 -2.85 -10.33
N ASP A 177 14.22 -3.77 -11.20
CA ASP A 177 15.55 -4.35 -11.23
C ASP A 177 16.18 -4.10 -12.60
N GLY A 178 17.20 -3.24 -12.65
CA GLY A 178 17.71 -2.67 -13.90
C GLY A 178 16.60 -1.96 -14.68
N SER A 179 16.25 -2.50 -15.85
CA SER A 179 15.17 -2.01 -16.72
C SER A 179 13.86 -2.82 -16.60
N THR A 180 13.85 -3.90 -15.81
CA THR A 180 12.68 -4.78 -15.69
C THR A 180 11.83 -4.36 -14.50
N LEU A 181 10.60 -3.96 -14.77
CA LEU A 181 9.58 -3.72 -13.76
C LEU A 181 8.89 -5.03 -13.43
N SER A 182 8.80 -5.38 -12.16
CA SER A 182 7.94 -6.45 -11.65
C SER A 182 6.81 -5.82 -10.85
N LEU A 183 5.56 -6.14 -11.19
CA LEU A 183 4.37 -5.55 -10.59
C LEU A 183 3.42 -6.66 -10.12
N LYS A 184 3.13 -6.65 -8.82
CA LYS A 184 2.11 -7.49 -8.20
C LYS A 184 0.94 -6.66 -7.76
N ALA A 185 -0.25 -7.20 -7.94
CA ALA A 185 -1.46 -6.54 -7.50
C ALA A 185 -2.48 -7.54 -6.96
N MET A 186 -3.33 -7.07 -6.06
CA MET A 186 -4.48 -7.80 -5.55
C MET A 186 -5.74 -6.94 -5.66
N MET A 187 -6.88 -7.63 -5.79
CA MET A 187 -8.19 -7.03 -5.73
C MET A 187 -9.14 -8.02 -5.05
N ALA A 188 -9.98 -7.54 -4.15
CA ALA A 188 -11.08 -8.34 -3.61
C ALA A 188 -12.44 -7.83 -4.12
N ASN A 189 -13.44 -8.71 -4.07
CA ASN A 189 -14.82 -8.32 -4.36
C ASN A 189 -15.37 -7.42 -3.23
N GLU A 190 -16.54 -6.80 -3.46
CA GLU A 190 -17.15 -5.86 -2.51
C GLU A 190 -17.47 -6.50 -1.15
N THR A 191 -17.78 -7.80 -1.14
CA THR A 191 -18.06 -8.55 0.09
C THR A 191 -16.79 -9.03 0.80
N LEU A 192 -15.60 -8.78 0.24
CA LEU A 192 -14.28 -9.23 0.71
C LEU A 192 -14.16 -10.76 0.89
N SER A 193 -15.07 -11.52 0.29
CA SER A 193 -15.11 -12.98 0.39
C SER A 193 -14.14 -13.66 -0.58
N HIS A 194 -13.80 -12.98 -1.68
CA HIS A 194 -12.90 -13.49 -2.71
C HIS A 194 -11.82 -12.46 -3.01
N THR A 195 -10.56 -12.90 -3.00
CA THR A 195 -9.39 -12.09 -3.34
C THR A 195 -8.66 -12.74 -4.50
N VAL A 196 -8.37 -11.96 -5.54
CA VAL A 196 -7.61 -12.39 -6.71
C VAL A 196 -6.29 -11.62 -6.80
N PHE A 197 -5.32 -12.24 -7.44
CA PHE A 197 -3.95 -11.73 -7.56
C PHE A 197 -3.48 -11.77 -9.01
N ALA A 198 -2.63 -10.81 -9.39
CA ALA A 198 -1.94 -10.79 -10.67
C ALA A 198 -0.48 -10.38 -10.46
N ASP A 199 0.40 -10.91 -11.30
CA ASP A 199 1.84 -10.74 -11.24
C ASP A 199 2.36 -10.70 -12.68
N ASN A 200 2.94 -9.57 -13.07
CA ASN A 200 3.50 -9.38 -14.40
C ASN A 200 4.82 -8.62 -14.31
N SER A 201 5.71 -8.88 -15.26
CA SER A 201 6.97 -8.18 -15.38
C SER A 201 7.31 -7.86 -16.84
N GLY A 202 8.15 -6.85 -17.04
CA GLY A 202 8.57 -6.41 -18.36
C GLY A 202 9.25 -5.04 -18.36
N ILE A 203 9.73 -4.64 -19.54
CA ILE A 203 10.41 -3.36 -19.77
C ILE A 203 9.45 -2.23 -20.14
N ASP A 204 8.24 -2.56 -20.62
CA ASP A 204 7.16 -1.60 -20.89
C ASP A 204 6.30 -1.46 -19.63
N PHE A 205 6.50 -0.36 -18.89
CA PHE A 205 5.87 -0.17 -17.59
C PHE A 205 4.36 0.02 -17.69
N GLU A 206 3.90 0.70 -18.76
CA GLU A 206 2.48 0.89 -19.00
C GLU A 206 1.83 -0.43 -19.43
N GLY A 207 2.45 -1.16 -20.37
CA GLY A 207 1.98 -2.48 -20.78
C GLY A 207 1.93 -3.51 -19.62
N VAL A 208 2.91 -3.50 -18.70
CA VAL A 208 2.90 -4.33 -17.49
C VAL A 208 1.72 -3.99 -16.57
N ALA A 209 1.46 -2.69 -16.34
CA ALA A 209 0.33 -2.24 -15.53
C ALA A 209 -1.02 -2.57 -16.20
N GLU A 210 -1.14 -2.39 -17.51
CA GLU A 210 -2.34 -2.74 -18.29
C GLU A 210 -2.68 -4.21 -18.21
N LYS A 211 -1.70 -5.06 -18.48
CA LYS A 211 -1.85 -6.51 -18.37
C LYS A 211 -2.24 -6.92 -16.95
N THR A 212 -1.63 -6.33 -15.93
CA THR A 212 -1.96 -6.63 -14.53
C THR A 212 -3.40 -6.26 -14.18
N ALA A 213 -3.86 -5.06 -14.58
CA ALA A 213 -5.23 -4.63 -14.32
C ALA A 213 -6.24 -5.49 -15.09
N HIS A 214 -5.92 -5.87 -16.33
CA HIS A 214 -6.72 -6.80 -17.13
C HIS A 214 -6.85 -8.17 -16.45
N ASP A 215 -5.74 -8.77 -16.02
CA ASP A 215 -5.73 -10.08 -15.37
C ASP A 215 -6.53 -10.10 -14.07
N LEU A 216 -6.44 -9.03 -13.26
CA LEU A 216 -7.27 -8.89 -12.04
C LEU A 216 -8.75 -8.87 -12.37
N ARG A 217 -9.17 -8.07 -13.38
CA ARG A 217 -10.57 -7.99 -13.80
C ARG A 217 -11.08 -9.32 -14.34
N ALA A 218 -10.29 -10.00 -15.16
CA ALA A 218 -10.66 -11.28 -15.73
C ALA A 218 -10.85 -12.34 -14.62
N LYS A 219 -9.93 -12.40 -13.64
CA LYS A 219 -10.02 -13.31 -12.51
C LYS A 219 -11.22 -13.01 -11.61
N LEU A 220 -11.50 -11.75 -11.30
CA LEU A 220 -12.61 -11.37 -10.42
C LEU A 220 -13.99 -11.61 -11.06
N LYS A 221 -14.11 -11.56 -12.40
CA LYS A 221 -15.36 -11.92 -13.11
C LYS A 221 -15.67 -13.42 -13.05
N ASN A 222 -14.66 -14.25 -12.79
CA ASN A 222 -14.77 -15.70 -12.77
C ASN A 222 -14.95 -16.27 -11.34
N THR A 223 -15.16 -15.40 -10.34
CA THR A 223 -15.42 -15.74 -8.93
C THR A 223 -16.79 -15.27 -8.53
#